data_AF-A0A061ACC2-F1
#
_entry.id   AF-A0A061ACC2-F1
#
_cell.length_a   1.000
_cell.length_b   1.000
_cell.length_c   1.000
_cell.angle_alpha   90.00
_cell.angle_beta   90.00
_cell.angle_gamma   90.00
#
_symmetry.space_group_name_H-M   'P 1'
#
loop_
_entity.id
_entity.type
_entity.pdbx_description
1 polymer ?
#
loop_
_entity_poly.entity_id
_entity_poly.type
_entity_poly.pdbx_seq_one_letter_code
_entity_poly.pdbx_strand_id
1 'polypeptide(L)'
;MTILDSIETLPFDAKIRAKSAYSALQYVDLMIDDFLVRTAKNKADILLDVFGVLQGLFVAIDGLYQLSFATTKYKYHININQNRTLRLLKYLRNDVVGHPTNRSYSDGTFGFSLILEDEITKDHLSYVTYIMRNKDITQSKETIYFDKLIQAYKKEKSQALKDLENYLHRQPSKIETTGYIVQLFEKASINSLDVELLSKIRREFLREQNLSEDSNNRFIFRLDLLKSTFNWKDSKFQDVIHYIVLKQILSLYKMNLDLSDKKIRIPVVELPTVLKTLKKEIQSNAKKRSLITHLNDTDYPMFQNDLEQLIYQVNDPMVKEFLNWFKKISDNNHKFLVGKTIKDILS
;
A
#
# COMPACT_ATOMS: atom_id res chain seq x y z
N MET A 1 4.87 25.22 -17.05
CA MET A 1 4.35 24.10 -17.86
C MET A 1 3.51 23.26 -16.91
N THR A 2 2.35 22.76 -17.33
CA THR A 2 1.44 21.99 -16.47
C THR A 2 1.57 20.50 -16.80
N ILE A 3 1.12 19.62 -15.90
CA ILE A 3 1.04 18.17 -16.23
C ILE A 3 0.24 17.88 -17.50
N LEU A 4 -0.72 18.73 -17.87
CA LEU A 4 -1.50 18.59 -19.11
C LEU A 4 -0.60 18.75 -20.34
N ASP A 5 0.30 19.74 -20.32
CA ASP A 5 1.27 19.97 -21.40
C ASP A 5 2.19 18.76 -21.56
N SER A 6 2.62 18.15 -20.44
CA SER A 6 3.43 16.94 -20.46
C SER A 6 2.67 15.74 -21.03
N ILE A 7 1.37 15.60 -20.73
CA ILE A 7 0.51 14.53 -21.25
C ILE A 7 0.39 14.60 -22.78
N GLU A 8 0.37 15.80 -23.37
CA GLU A 8 0.27 15.94 -24.83
C GLU A 8 1.45 15.33 -25.60
N THR A 9 2.62 15.24 -24.95
CA THR A 9 3.84 14.69 -25.53
C THR A 9 3.89 13.15 -25.53
N LEU A 10 2.94 12.49 -24.85
CA LEU A 10 2.90 11.03 -24.74
C LEU A 10 2.44 10.36 -26.05
N PRO A 11 2.83 9.08 -26.26
CA PRO A 11 2.27 8.26 -27.34
C PRO A 11 0.74 8.20 -27.28
N PHE A 12 0.08 8.07 -28.43
CA PHE A 12 -1.39 8.18 -28.57
C PHE A 12 -2.19 7.42 -27.49
N ASP A 13 -1.95 6.11 -27.31
CA ASP A 13 -2.67 5.29 -26.33
C ASP A 13 -2.39 5.70 -24.87
N ALA A 14 -1.16 6.09 -24.57
CA ALA A 14 -0.77 6.58 -23.25
C ALA A 14 -1.42 7.94 -22.97
N LYS A 15 -1.42 8.82 -23.97
CA LYS A 15 -2.05 10.15 -23.91
C LYS A 15 -3.54 10.07 -23.63
N ILE A 16 -4.29 9.24 -24.38
CA ILE A 16 -5.75 9.11 -24.17
C ILE A 16 -6.06 8.62 -22.76
N ARG A 17 -5.34 7.57 -22.30
CA ARG A 17 -5.53 7.03 -20.94
C ARG A 17 -5.17 8.06 -19.86
N ALA A 18 -4.08 8.81 -20.05
CA ALA A 18 -3.66 9.87 -19.12
C ALA A 18 -4.68 11.02 -19.09
N LYS A 19 -5.18 11.48 -20.24
CA LYS A 19 -6.23 12.51 -20.33
C LYS A 19 -7.53 12.08 -19.65
N SER A 20 -7.96 10.84 -19.88
CA SER A 20 -9.15 10.29 -19.24
C SER A 20 -8.99 10.23 -17.72
N ALA A 21 -7.85 9.71 -17.24
CA ALA A 21 -7.53 9.65 -15.81
C ALA A 21 -7.46 11.05 -15.18
N TYR A 22 -6.80 12.00 -15.83
CA TYR A 22 -6.70 13.38 -15.35
C TYR A 22 -8.07 14.08 -15.32
N SER A 23 -8.89 13.90 -16.36
CA SER A 23 -10.26 14.47 -16.40
C SER A 23 -11.12 13.92 -15.26
N ALA A 24 -11.01 12.63 -14.94
CA ALA A 24 -11.70 12.05 -13.80
C ALA A 24 -11.30 12.72 -12.48
N LEU A 25 -10.02 13.09 -12.30
CA LEU A 25 -9.58 13.86 -11.12
C LEU A 25 -10.26 15.23 -11.07
N GLN A 26 -10.35 15.93 -12.20
CA GLN A 26 -10.99 17.24 -12.28
C GLN A 26 -12.49 17.17 -11.98
N TYR A 27 -13.19 16.13 -12.45
CA TYR A 27 -14.61 15.94 -12.13
C TYR A 27 -14.82 15.66 -10.65
N VAL A 28 -13.92 14.89 -10.03
CA VAL A 28 -13.98 14.65 -8.58
C VAL A 28 -13.69 15.93 -7.79
N ASP A 29 -12.78 16.79 -8.27
CA ASP A 29 -12.57 18.11 -7.65
C ASP A 29 -13.86 18.95 -7.66
N LEU A 30 -14.59 18.98 -8.78
CA LEU A 30 -15.88 19.67 -8.87
C LEU A 30 -16.91 19.08 -7.90
N MET A 31 -16.97 17.75 -7.78
CA MET A 31 -17.86 17.07 -6.82
C MET A 31 -17.50 17.42 -5.37
N ILE A 32 -16.21 17.49 -5.05
CA ILE A 32 -15.74 17.88 -3.71
C ILE A 32 -16.09 19.34 -3.43
N ASP A 33 -15.85 20.23 -4.39
CA ASP A 33 -16.10 21.65 -4.19
C ASP A 33 -17.61 21.93 -4.03
N ASP A 34 -18.49 21.27 -4.81
CA ASP A 34 -19.95 21.32 -4.58
C ASP A 34 -20.32 20.71 -3.22
N PHE A 35 -19.77 19.55 -2.87
CA PHE A 35 -19.99 18.92 -1.57
C PHE A 35 -19.66 19.87 -0.40
N LEU A 36 -18.61 20.67 -0.49
CA LEU A 36 -18.19 21.56 0.60
C LEU A 36 -19.12 22.76 0.81
N VAL A 37 -19.80 23.24 -0.23
CA VAL A 37 -20.62 24.48 -0.15
C VAL A 37 -22.12 24.21 -0.21
N ARG A 38 -22.54 23.07 -0.73
CA ARG A 38 -23.95 22.72 -0.89
C ARG A 38 -24.63 22.56 0.46
N THR A 39 -25.75 23.24 0.66
CA THR A 39 -26.60 23.01 1.83
C THR A 39 -27.57 21.85 1.56
N ALA A 40 -27.47 20.77 2.34
CA ALA A 40 -28.42 19.66 2.26
C ALA A 40 -29.74 20.05 2.93
N LYS A 41 -30.88 19.79 2.28
CA LYS A 41 -32.20 20.19 2.79
C LYS A 41 -32.89 19.09 3.59
N ASN A 42 -32.48 17.85 3.40
CA ASN A 42 -33.06 16.68 4.05
C ASN A 42 -32.04 15.53 4.15
N LYS A 43 -32.41 14.43 4.83
CA LYS A 43 -31.55 13.25 5.03
C LYS A 43 -31.17 12.55 3.72
N ALA A 44 -32.05 12.53 2.72
CA ALA A 44 -31.74 11.95 1.42
C ALA A 44 -30.67 12.75 0.66
N ASP A 45 -30.71 14.09 0.76
CA ASP A 45 -29.66 14.96 0.21
C ASP A 45 -28.32 14.68 0.88
N ILE A 46 -28.28 14.53 2.22
CA ILE A 46 -27.06 14.18 2.96
C ILE A 46 -26.50 12.85 2.47
N LEU A 47 -27.34 11.83 2.34
CA LEU A 47 -26.94 10.52 1.84
C LEU A 47 -26.36 10.62 0.42
N LEU A 48 -27.05 11.29 -0.50
CA LEU A 48 -26.57 11.47 -1.88
C LEU A 48 -25.23 12.20 -1.94
N ASP A 49 -25.07 13.28 -1.15
CA ASP A 49 -23.84 14.04 -1.06
C ASP A 49 -22.69 13.17 -0.52
N VAL A 50 -22.92 12.45 0.58
CA VAL A 50 -21.93 11.57 1.23
C VAL A 50 -21.52 10.41 0.32
N PHE A 51 -22.47 9.69 -0.27
CA PHE A 51 -22.16 8.59 -1.18
C PHE A 51 -21.50 9.09 -2.46
N GLY A 52 -21.93 10.26 -2.97
CA GLY A 52 -21.32 10.91 -4.12
C GLY A 52 -19.85 11.24 -3.88
N VAL A 53 -19.52 11.89 -2.76
CA VAL A 53 -18.12 12.25 -2.45
C VAL A 53 -17.25 11.01 -2.19
N LEU A 54 -17.77 9.99 -1.50
CA LEU A 54 -17.03 8.74 -1.26
C LEU A 54 -16.74 8.00 -2.57
N GLN A 55 -17.74 7.87 -3.45
CA GLN A 55 -17.56 7.27 -4.76
C GLN A 55 -16.57 8.08 -5.62
N GLY A 56 -16.68 9.41 -5.59
CA GLY A 56 -15.74 10.31 -6.25
C GLY A 56 -14.30 10.09 -5.78
N LEU A 57 -14.08 10.00 -4.46
CA LEU A 57 -12.76 9.75 -3.90
C LEU A 57 -12.17 8.39 -4.33
N PHE A 58 -12.97 7.33 -4.46
CA PHE A 58 -12.48 6.05 -5.00
C PHE A 58 -12.05 6.17 -6.46
N VAL A 59 -12.88 6.82 -7.28
CA VAL A 59 -12.58 7.08 -8.68
C VAL A 59 -11.29 7.90 -8.80
N ALA A 60 -11.10 8.90 -7.94
CA ALA A 60 -9.90 9.71 -7.97
C ALA A 60 -8.62 8.96 -7.55
N ILE A 61 -8.69 8.07 -6.55
CA ILE A 61 -7.56 7.21 -6.18
C ILE A 61 -7.18 6.30 -7.35
N ASP A 62 -8.16 5.65 -7.99
CA ASP A 62 -7.94 4.80 -9.16
C ASP A 62 -7.41 5.64 -10.35
N GLY A 63 -7.92 6.86 -10.52
CA GLY A 63 -7.45 7.85 -11.48
C GLY A 63 -5.98 8.24 -11.29
N LEU A 64 -5.54 8.50 -10.05
CA LEU A 64 -4.14 8.77 -9.74
C LEU A 64 -3.23 7.60 -10.12
N TYR A 65 -3.63 6.37 -9.74
CA TYR A 65 -2.88 5.17 -10.11
C TYR A 65 -2.80 4.97 -11.61
N GLN A 66 -3.90 5.22 -12.33
CA GLN A 66 -3.94 5.04 -13.76
C GLN A 66 -3.21 6.13 -14.51
N LEU A 67 -3.23 7.37 -14.01
CA LEU A 67 -2.42 8.46 -14.53
C LEU A 67 -0.93 8.12 -14.42
N SER A 68 -0.46 7.70 -13.24
CA SER A 68 0.93 7.25 -13.05
C SER A 68 1.31 6.10 -13.99
N PHE A 69 0.41 5.12 -14.16
CA PHE A 69 0.67 3.99 -15.04
C PHE A 69 0.73 4.42 -16.52
N ALA A 70 -0.18 5.28 -16.96
CA ALA A 70 -0.21 5.77 -18.34
C ALA A 70 1.02 6.62 -18.67
N THR A 71 1.51 7.44 -17.73
CA THR A 71 2.65 8.33 -17.92
C THR A 71 4.01 7.63 -17.75
N THR A 72 4.09 6.63 -16.87
CA THR A 72 5.39 6.04 -16.47
C THR A 72 5.51 4.54 -16.73
N LYS A 73 4.43 3.86 -17.16
CA LYS A 73 4.26 2.39 -17.20
C LYS A 73 4.21 1.72 -15.83
N TYR A 74 4.35 2.46 -14.74
CA TYR A 74 4.40 1.91 -13.38
C TYR A 74 3.57 2.73 -12.39
N LYS A 75 3.27 2.12 -11.23
CA LYS A 75 2.49 2.75 -10.15
C LYS A 75 3.39 3.36 -9.06
N TYR A 76 4.68 3.54 -9.32
CA TYR A 76 5.67 3.88 -8.29
C TYR A 76 5.52 5.30 -7.73
N HIS A 77 4.98 6.24 -8.50
CA HIS A 77 4.75 7.61 -8.06
C HIS A 77 3.55 7.77 -7.11
N ILE A 78 2.74 6.72 -6.92
CA ILE A 78 1.53 6.76 -6.11
C ILE A 78 1.63 5.76 -4.95
N ASN A 79 1.53 6.25 -3.71
CA ASN A 79 1.61 5.42 -2.51
C ASN A 79 0.53 5.76 -1.46
N ILE A 80 -0.68 6.00 -1.94
CA ILE A 80 -1.85 6.42 -1.14
C ILE A 80 -2.10 5.54 0.09
N ASN A 81 -1.82 4.25 0.01
CA ASN A 81 -2.00 3.32 1.14
C ASN A 81 -1.13 3.65 2.37
N GLN A 82 -0.06 4.42 2.23
CA GLN A 82 0.72 4.86 3.40
C GLN A 82 -0.02 5.91 4.23
N ASN A 83 -0.82 6.75 3.57
CA ASN A 83 -1.64 7.72 4.25
C ASN A 83 -2.75 6.99 5.03
N ARG A 84 -2.67 7.00 6.37
CA ARG A 84 -3.60 6.26 7.23
C ARG A 84 -5.06 6.66 6.98
N THR A 85 -5.33 7.95 6.78
CA THR A 85 -6.67 8.46 6.49
C THR A 85 -7.21 7.93 5.17
N LEU A 86 -6.41 7.96 4.09
CA LEU A 86 -6.84 7.45 2.79
C LEU A 86 -6.86 5.92 2.73
N ARG A 87 -6.06 5.23 3.55
CA ARG A 87 -6.12 3.77 3.66
C ARG A 87 -7.50 3.30 4.11
N LEU A 88 -8.17 4.06 4.98
CA LEU A 88 -9.53 3.76 5.42
C LEU A 88 -10.53 3.70 4.25
N LEU A 89 -10.30 4.45 3.16
CA LEU A 89 -11.15 4.35 1.96
C LEU A 89 -11.16 2.95 1.36
N LYS A 90 -10.05 2.21 1.46
CA LYS A 90 -10.01 0.80 1.02
C LYS A 90 -10.97 -0.05 1.81
N TYR A 91 -11.17 0.23 3.10
CA TYR A 91 -12.13 -0.50 3.93
C TYR A 91 -13.53 0.03 3.67
N LEU A 92 -13.75 1.35 3.67
CA LEU A 92 -15.06 1.93 3.43
C LEU A 92 -15.64 1.58 2.04
N ARG A 93 -14.85 1.56 0.97
CA ARG A 93 -15.28 1.11 -0.38
C ARG A 93 -15.95 -0.25 -0.33
N ASN A 94 -15.51 -1.04 0.62
CA ASN A 94 -15.62 -2.47 0.68
C ASN A 94 -16.68 -2.83 1.75
N ASP A 95 -16.72 -2.05 2.83
CA ASP A 95 -17.59 -2.17 4.01
C ASP A 95 -18.92 -1.45 3.77
N VAL A 96 -18.90 -0.25 3.18
CA VAL A 96 -20.08 0.62 3.10
C VAL A 96 -20.65 0.69 1.68
N VAL A 97 -19.80 0.75 0.66
CA VAL A 97 -20.24 1.06 -0.72
C VAL A 97 -20.34 -0.19 -1.62
N GLY A 98 -19.47 -1.18 -1.43
CA GLY A 98 -19.35 -2.34 -2.32
C GLY A 98 -20.24 -3.52 -1.93
N HIS A 99 -19.96 -4.15 -0.78
CA HIS A 99 -20.66 -5.35 -0.31
C HIS A 99 -21.02 -5.26 1.18
N PRO A 100 -21.87 -4.29 1.58
CA PRO A 100 -22.14 -4.03 2.99
C PRO A 100 -22.93 -5.14 3.70
N THR A 101 -23.74 -5.90 2.98
CA THR A 101 -24.75 -6.79 3.58
C THR A 101 -24.34 -8.25 3.71
N ASN A 102 -23.28 -8.69 3.03
CA ASN A 102 -22.84 -10.09 3.12
C ASN A 102 -21.38 -10.25 2.70
N ARG A 103 -20.48 -10.28 3.69
CA ARG A 103 -19.10 -10.69 3.51
C ARG A 103 -18.89 -12.08 4.03
N SER A 104 -18.60 -13.01 3.13
CA SER A 104 -18.09 -14.32 3.52
C SER A 104 -16.57 -14.25 3.60
N TYR A 105 -16.02 -14.49 4.78
CA TYR A 105 -14.60 -14.71 4.97
C TYR A 105 -14.27 -16.18 4.71
N SER A 106 -13.02 -16.44 4.31
CA SER A 106 -12.57 -17.78 3.91
C SER A 106 -12.61 -18.84 5.02
N ASP A 107 -12.79 -18.42 6.28
CA ASP A 107 -12.90 -19.29 7.44
C ASP A 107 -14.35 -19.63 7.81
N GLY A 108 -15.33 -19.18 7.02
CA GLY A 108 -16.76 -19.35 7.28
C GLY A 108 -17.37 -18.26 8.16
N THR A 109 -16.55 -17.31 8.64
CA THR A 109 -17.04 -16.10 9.31
C THR A 109 -17.82 -15.26 8.32
N PHE A 110 -18.92 -14.67 8.75
CA PHE A 110 -19.65 -13.70 7.94
C PHE A 110 -19.66 -12.34 8.61
N GLY A 111 -19.57 -11.29 7.81
CA GLY A 111 -19.62 -9.92 8.30
C GLY A 111 -20.54 -9.05 7.47
N PHE A 112 -21.03 -7.99 8.09
CA PHE A 112 -21.80 -6.95 7.44
C PHE A 112 -21.54 -5.63 8.16
N SER A 113 -21.74 -4.54 7.43
CA SER A 113 -21.57 -3.20 7.97
C SER A 113 -22.88 -2.44 7.87
N LEU A 114 -23.21 -1.72 8.93
CA LEU A 114 -24.41 -0.90 9.03
C LEU A 114 -24.00 0.55 9.24
N ILE A 115 -24.46 1.44 8.35
CA ILE A 115 -24.35 2.88 8.58
C ILE A 115 -25.25 3.25 9.76
N LEU A 116 -24.71 4.04 10.69
CA LEU A 116 -25.49 4.58 11.79
C LEU A 116 -26.31 5.76 11.27
N GLU A 117 -27.59 5.52 11.06
CA GLU A 117 -28.52 6.46 10.40
C GLU A 117 -28.63 7.82 11.08
N ASP A 118 -28.42 7.90 12.39
CA ASP A 118 -28.47 9.13 13.17
C ASP A 118 -27.09 9.81 13.28
N GLU A 119 -26.05 9.20 12.71
CA GLU A 119 -24.66 9.67 12.72
C GLU A 119 -24.10 9.81 11.30
N ILE A 120 -24.96 10.19 10.35
CA ILE A 120 -24.56 10.62 9.02
C ILE A 120 -24.90 12.09 8.82
N THR A 121 -23.87 12.88 8.55
CA THR A 121 -23.93 14.31 8.28
C THR A 121 -22.99 14.66 7.14
N LYS A 122 -22.94 15.93 6.73
CA LYS A 122 -21.93 16.40 5.77
C LYS A 122 -20.52 16.50 6.39
N ASP A 123 -20.40 16.41 7.70
CA ASP A 123 -19.12 16.48 8.41
C ASP A 123 -18.52 15.09 8.62
N HIS A 124 -19.37 14.10 8.91
CA HIS A 124 -18.91 12.75 9.20
C HIS A 124 -19.94 11.66 8.86
N LEU A 125 -19.43 10.44 8.75
CA LEU A 125 -20.18 9.20 8.61
C LEU A 125 -19.68 8.19 9.64
N SER A 126 -20.58 7.68 10.47
CA SER A 126 -20.30 6.53 11.34
C SER A 126 -20.92 5.24 10.79
N TYR A 127 -20.21 4.13 10.94
CA TYR A 127 -20.72 2.80 10.65
C TYR A 127 -20.21 1.77 11.65
N VAL A 128 -20.96 0.68 11.82
CA VAL A 128 -20.58 -0.46 12.65
C VAL A 128 -20.38 -1.67 11.76
N THR A 129 -19.23 -2.32 11.89
CA THR A 129 -18.97 -3.61 11.26
C THR A 129 -19.19 -4.72 12.27
N TYR A 130 -20.06 -5.66 11.92
CA TYR A 130 -20.31 -6.89 12.64
C TYR A 130 -19.50 -8.01 11.99
N ILE A 131 -18.80 -8.79 12.80
CA ILE A 131 -18.11 -10.00 12.39
C ILE A 131 -18.65 -11.13 13.26
N MET A 132 -19.38 -12.06 12.64
CA MET A 132 -20.04 -13.18 13.30
C MET A 132 -19.28 -14.46 13.06
N ARG A 133 -18.85 -15.08 14.17
CA ARG A 133 -18.15 -16.37 14.16
C ARG A 133 -18.85 -17.31 15.13
N ASN A 134 -19.48 -18.36 14.60
CA ASN A 134 -20.32 -19.27 15.39
C ASN A 134 -21.42 -18.48 16.16
N LYS A 135 -21.33 -18.41 17.49
CA LYS A 135 -22.26 -17.66 18.36
C LYS A 135 -21.67 -16.33 18.87
N ASP A 136 -20.41 -16.04 18.54
CA ASP A 136 -19.73 -14.84 19.00
C ASP A 136 -19.86 -13.72 17.95
N ILE A 137 -20.17 -12.52 18.43
CA ILE A 137 -20.32 -11.32 17.61
C ILE A 137 -19.27 -10.30 18.06
N THR A 138 -18.36 -9.96 17.17
CA THR A 138 -17.44 -8.84 17.36
C THR A 138 -18.00 -7.63 16.61
N GLN A 139 -18.04 -6.48 17.28
CA GLN A 139 -18.48 -5.22 16.70
C GLN A 139 -17.34 -4.20 16.73
N SER A 140 -17.18 -3.44 15.66
CA SER A 140 -16.28 -2.29 15.60
C SER A 140 -17.02 -1.10 15.00
N LYS A 141 -17.04 0.01 15.75
CA LYS A 141 -17.59 1.29 15.27
C LYS A 141 -16.46 2.13 14.71
N GLU A 142 -16.65 2.65 13.51
CA GLU A 142 -15.72 3.57 12.85
C GLU A 142 -16.45 4.87 12.50
N THR A 143 -15.76 6.00 12.68
CA THR A 143 -16.27 7.33 12.30
C THR A 143 -15.27 8.02 11.39
N ILE A 144 -15.74 8.41 10.22
CA ILE A 144 -14.94 9.06 9.19
C ILE A 144 -15.36 10.51 9.08
N TYR A 145 -14.38 11.40 9.14
CA TYR A 145 -14.57 12.84 9.03
C TYR A 145 -14.17 13.29 7.62
N PHE A 146 -15.10 13.91 6.89
CA PHE A 146 -14.92 14.24 5.48
C PHE A 146 -13.88 15.34 5.26
N ASP A 147 -13.76 16.28 6.19
CA ASP A 147 -12.73 17.33 6.16
C ASP A 147 -11.30 16.74 6.11
N LYS A 148 -10.98 15.82 7.02
CA LYS A 148 -9.69 15.13 7.11
C LYS A 148 -9.43 14.30 5.87
N LEU A 149 -10.47 13.63 5.38
CA LEU A 149 -10.39 12.75 4.22
C LEU A 149 -10.12 13.53 2.94
N ILE A 150 -10.88 14.60 2.70
CA ILE A 150 -10.74 15.49 1.55
C ILE A 150 -9.38 16.21 1.59
N GLN A 151 -8.95 16.71 2.76
CA GLN A 151 -7.64 17.33 2.91
C GLN A 151 -6.49 16.37 2.63
N ALA A 152 -6.56 15.15 3.16
CA ALA A 152 -5.57 14.10 2.89
C ALA A 152 -5.52 13.78 1.39
N TYR A 153 -6.68 13.67 0.74
CA TYR A 153 -6.76 13.46 -0.71
C TYR A 153 -6.15 14.62 -1.50
N LYS A 154 -6.56 15.87 -1.22
CA LYS A 154 -6.04 17.06 -1.92
C LYS A 154 -4.52 17.17 -1.81
N LYS A 155 -3.96 16.87 -0.62
CA LYS A 155 -2.51 16.84 -0.39
C LYS A 155 -1.81 15.77 -1.24
N GLU A 156 -2.27 14.51 -1.15
CA GLU A 156 -1.68 13.40 -1.90
C GLU A 156 -1.82 13.57 -3.42
N LYS A 157 -2.97 14.07 -3.89
CA LYS A 157 -3.20 14.40 -5.30
C LYS A 157 -2.18 15.43 -5.78
N SER A 158 -2.02 16.53 -5.05
CA SER A 158 -1.13 17.63 -5.44
C SER A 158 0.32 17.16 -5.50
N GLN A 159 0.77 16.39 -4.50
CA GLN A 159 2.12 15.82 -4.50
C GLN A 159 2.33 14.84 -5.65
N ALA A 160 1.36 13.93 -5.89
CA ALA A 160 1.44 12.95 -6.96
C ALA A 160 1.50 13.61 -8.34
N LEU A 161 0.67 14.63 -8.60
CA LEU A 161 0.69 15.35 -9.87
C LEU A 161 2.02 16.08 -10.07
N LYS A 162 2.56 16.72 -9.03
CA LYS A 162 3.88 17.37 -9.06
C LYS A 162 5.00 16.38 -9.33
N ASP A 163 5.01 15.23 -8.66
CA ASP A 163 6.01 14.18 -8.86
C ASP A 163 5.95 13.61 -10.29
N LEU A 164 4.75 13.40 -10.84
CA LEU A 164 4.57 12.93 -12.21
C LEU A 164 4.99 13.97 -13.24
N GLU A 165 4.63 15.24 -13.03
CA GLU A 165 5.06 16.34 -13.88
C GLU A 165 6.59 16.43 -13.90
N ASN A 166 7.23 16.43 -12.74
CA ASN A 166 8.68 16.46 -12.64
C ASN A 166 9.35 15.27 -13.33
N TYR A 167 8.81 14.07 -13.16
CA TYR A 167 9.30 12.86 -13.80
C TYR A 167 9.22 12.95 -15.33
N LEU A 168 8.14 13.50 -15.88
CA LEU A 168 7.96 13.68 -17.33
C LEU A 168 8.95 14.70 -17.91
N HIS A 169 9.37 15.68 -17.12
CA HIS A 169 10.39 16.67 -17.51
C HIS A 169 11.82 16.27 -17.17
N ARG A 170 12.04 15.08 -16.60
CA ARG A 170 13.39 14.66 -16.19
C ARG A 170 14.32 14.62 -17.39
N GLN A 171 15.51 15.15 -17.21
CA GLN A 171 16.57 15.00 -18.19
C GLN A 171 17.28 13.66 -17.98
N PRO A 172 17.76 13.00 -19.05
CA PRO A 172 18.58 11.81 -18.91
C PRO A 172 19.77 12.09 -17.98
N SER A 173 19.79 11.46 -16.82
CA SER A 173 20.91 11.56 -15.88
C SER A 173 22.06 10.67 -16.35
N LYS A 174 23.29 11.19 -16.27
CA LYS A 174 24.53 10.39 -16.44
C LYS A 174 24.86 9.55 -15.20
N ILE A 175 24.28 9.88 -14.05
CA ILE A 175 24.49 9.13 -12.81
C ILE A 175 23.50 7.99 -12.76
N GLU A 176 23.98 6.83 -12.32
CA GLU A 176 23.20 5.61 -12.30
C GLU A 176 23.10 5.03 -10.88
N THR A 177 21.95 5.27 -10.25
CA THR A 177 21.58 4.75 -8.92
C THR A 177 21.67 3.22 -8.87
N THR A 178 21.51 2.53 -10.02
CA THR A 178 21.67 1.08 -10.14
C THR A 178 22.96 0.57 -9.54
N GLY A 179 24.10 1.22 -9.84
CA GLY A 179 25.41 0.75 -9.36
C GLY A 179 25.51 0.77 -7.83
N TYR A 180 24.95 1.80 -7.20
CA TYR A 180 24.90 1.89 -5.74
C TYR A 180 23.96 0.84 -5.12
N ILE A 181 22.84 0.51 -5.77
CA ILE A 181 21.94 -0.55 -5.29
C ILE A 181 22.63 -1.92 -5.38
N VAL A 182 23.38 -2.18 -6.45
CA VAL A 182 24.17 -3.42 -6.60
C VAL A 182 25.22 -3.51 -5.49
N GLN A 183 25.99 -2.44 -5.28
CA GLN A 183 26.98 -2.37 -4.19
C GLN A 183 26.33 -2.61 -2.82
N LEU A 184 25.13 -2.06 -2.59
CA LEU A 184 24.38 -2.26 -1.35
C LEU A 184 23.97 -3.74 -1.19
N PHE A 185 23.53 -4.38 -2.27
CA PHE A 185 23.17 -5.80 -2.25
C PHE A 185 24.38 -6.69 -1.93
N GLU A 186 25.54 -6.43 -2.55
CA GLU A 186 26.78 -7.16 -2.30
C GLU A 186 27.22 -7.05 -0.83
N LYS A 187 27.25 -5.82 -0.29
CA LYS A 187 27.57 -5.58 1.12
C LYS A 187 26.56 -6.25 2.05
N ALA A 188 25.27 -6.10 1.80
CA ALA A 188 24.23 -6.69 2.62
C ALA A 188 24.29 -8.22 2.61
N SER A 189 24.67 -8.85 1.50
CA SER A 189 24.79 -10.31 1.36
C SER A 189 25.86 -10.91 2.28
N ILE A 190 26.87 -10.12 2.65
CA ILE A 190 27.90 -10.50 3.65
C ILE A 190 27.63 -9.89 5.03
N ASN A 191 26.38 -9.51 5.31
CA ASN A 191 25.93 -8.88 6.57
C ASN A 191 26.57 -7.52 6.88
N SER A 192 27.15 -6.84 5.89
CA SER A 192 27.67 -5.48 6.02
C SER A 192 26.60 -4.48 5.61
N LEU A 193 26.01 -3.78 6.60
CA LEU A 193 24.96 -2.80 6.36
C LEU A 193 25.52 -1.38 6.32
N ASP A 194 25.23 -0.64 5.25
CA ASP A 194 25.84 0.68 4.98
C ASP A 194 24.76 1.77 4.87
N VAL A 195 24.56 2.51 5.97
CA VAL A 195 23.55 3.57 6.07
C VAL A 195 23.92 4.79 5.20
N GLU A 196 25.22 5.05 5.01
CA GLU A 196 25.68 6.14 4.17
C GLU A 196 25.39 5.87 2.71
N LEU A 197 25.61 4.62 2.26
CA LEU A 197 25.25 4.17 0.92
C LEU A 197 23.74 4.25 0.68
N LEU A 198 22.91 3.87 1.65
CA LEU A 198 21.45 4.08 1.57
C LEU A 198 21.08 5.56 1.37
N SER A 199 21.70 6.44 2.16
CA SER A 199 21.46 7.88 2.08
C SER A 199 21.91 8.45 0.73
N LYS A 200 23.00 7.93 0.18
CA LYS A 200 23.48 8.26 -1.17
C LYS A 200 22.51 7.79 -2.25
N ILE A 201 22.01 6.55 -2.17
CA ILE A 201 20.99 6.01 -3.08
C ILE A 201 19.74 6.90 -3.08
N ARG A 202 19.27 7.34 -1.92
CA ARG A 202 18.12 8.25 -1.82
C ARG A 202 18.35 9.54 -2.61
N ARG A 203 19.47 10.24 -2.34
CA ARG A 203 19.79 11.53 -2.99
C ARG A 203 19.92 11.40 -4.49
N GLU A 204 20.63 10.36 -4.96
CA GLU A 204 20.82 10.16 -6.40
C GLU A 204 19.52 9.76 -7.09
N PHE A 205 18.70 8.90 -6.47
CA PHE A 205 17.39 8.55 -7.02
C PHE A 205 16.48 9.77 -7.16
N LEU A 206 16.38 10.61 -6.12
CA LEU A 206 15.58 11.83 -6.17
C LEU A 206 16.04 12.75 -7.31
N ARG A 207 17.35 12.92 -7.47
CA ARG A 207 17.93 13.74 -8.53
C ARG A 207 17.69 13.14 -9.92
N GLU A 208 17.88 11.83 -10.09
CA GLU A 208 17.66 11.12 -11.36
C GLU A 208 16.20 11.15 -11.82
N GLN A 209 15.27 11.05 -10.86
CA GLN A 209 13.83 11.05 -11.13
C GLN A 209 13.20 12.45 -11.07
N ASN A 210 14.00 13.48 -10.78
CA ASN A 210 13.55 14.86 -10.56
C ASN A 210 12.49 15.00 -9.43
N LEU A 211 12.55 14.13 -8.43
CA LEU A 211 11.57 14.09 -7.35
C LEU A 211 11.97 15.02 -6.20
N SER A 212 10.95 15.48 -5.49
CA SER A 212 11.12 16.28 -4.27
C SER A 212 11.44 15.40 -3.05
N GLU A 213 12.10 15.95 -2.03
CA GLU A 213 12.46 15.22 -0.80
C GLU A 213 11.24 14.72 -0.02
N ASP A 214 10.10 15.41 -0.14
CA ASP A 214 8.80 15.06 0.43
C ASP A 214 7.95 14.15 -0.46
N SER A 215 8.52 13.62 -1.55
CA SER A 215 7.84 12.68 -2.43
C SER A 215 7.41 11.40 -1.70
N ASN A 216 6.14 11.03 -1.92
CA ASN A 216 5.57 9.76 -1.43
C ASN A 216 5.88 8.57 -2.35
N ASN A 217 6.86 8.69 -3.25
CA ASN A 217 7.23 7.63 -4.19
C ASN A 217 7.53 6.30 -3.46
N ARG A 218 7.05 5.19 -4.02
CA ARG A 218 7.19 3.85 -3.43
C ARG A 218 8.65 3.41 -3.25
N PHE A 219 9.57 3.89 -4.09
CA PHE A 219 11.00 3.63 -3.95
C PHE A 219 11.54 4.28 -2.67
N ILE A 220 11.19 5.54 -2.44
CA ILE A 220 11.58 6.31 -1.25
C ILE A 220 11.03 5.64 0.01
N PHE A 221 9.74 5.30 0.02
CA PHE A 221 9.14 4.56 1.12
C PHE A 221 9.87 3.24 1.42
N ARG A 222 10.28 2.49 0.40
CA ARG A 222 11.02 1.24 0.59
C ARG A 222 12.44 1.45 1.10
N LEU A 223 13.11 2.55 0.74
CA LEU A 223 14.38 2.93 1.36
C LEU A 223 14.21 3.18 2.86
N ASP A 224 13.13 3.84 3.25
CA ASP A 224 12.85 4.14 4.66
C ASP A 224 12.53 2.85 5.44
N LEU A 225 11.74 1.94 4.85
CA LEU A 225 11.55 0.60 5.40
C LEU A 225 12.88 -0.16 5.54
N LEU A 226 13.72 -0.17 4.51
CA LEU A 226 15.01 -0.85 4.54
C LEU A 226 15.91 -0.27 5.64
N LYS A 227 15.98 1.07 5.77
CA LYS A 227 16.72 1.73 6.84
C LYS A 227 16.25 1.26 8.23
N SER A 228 14.93 1.08 8.43
CA SER A 228 14.38 0.59 9.71
C SER A 228 14.86 -0.83 10.07
N THR A 229 15.28 -1.63 9.09
CA THR A 229 15.77 -2.99 9.33
C THR A 229 17.24 -3.09 9.72
N PHE A 230 18.03 -2.02 9.54
CA PHE A 230 19.49 -2.12 9.72
C PHE A 230 19.90 -2.32 11.17
N ASN A 231 19.11 -1.80 12.10
CA ASN A 231 19.30 -1.98 13.54
C ASN A 231 18.44 -3.12 14.09
N TRP A 232 17.71 -3.85 13.23
CA TRP A 232 16.83 -4.91 13.69
C TRP A 232 17.62 -6.20 13.89
N LYS A 233 17.74 -6.59 15.17
CA LYS A 233 18.43 -7.80 15.59
C LYS A 233 17.47 -8.72 16.32
N ASP A 234 17.59 -10.02 16.04
CA ASP A 234 16.85 -11.06 16.72
C ASP A 234 17.77 -12.27 16.92
N SER A 235 17.66 -12.96 18.06
CA SER A 235 18.55 -14.09 18.37
C SER A 235 18.20 -15.36 17.60
N LYS A 236 16.97 -15.49 17.10
CA LYS A 236 16.42 -16.73 16.56
C LYS A 236 16.06 -16.64 15.08
N PHE A 237 15.48 -15.52 14.65
CA PHE A 237 14.99 -15.31 13.29
C PHE A 237 15.84 -14.29 12.52
N GLN A 238 17.13 -14.16 12.86
CA GLN A 238 18.06 -13.25 12.20
C GLN A 238 18.23 -13.55 10.70
N ASP A 239 18.13 -14.81 10.30
CA ASP A 239 18.17 -15.27 8.91
C ASP A 239 16.94 -14.78 8.12
N VAL A 240 15.76 -14.76 8.74
CA VAL A 240 14.55 -14.16 8.17
C VAL A 240 14.70 -12.65 8.03
N ILE A 241 15.23 -11.96 9.04
CA ILE A 241 15.49 -10.52 8.95
C ILE A 241 16.47 -10.24 7.81
N HIS A 242 17.57 -10.99 7.72
CA HIS A 242 18.53 -10.85 6.64
C HIS A 242 17.91 -11.08 5.26
N TYR A 243 17.08 -12.12 5.12
CA TYR A 243 16.30 -12.36 3.90
C TYR A 243 15.40 -11.17 3.54
N ILE A 244 14.70 -10.59 4.52
CA ILE A 244 13.87 -9.39 4.32
C ILE A 244 14.70 -8.22 3.79
N VAL A 245 15.88 -7.95 4.38
CA VAL A 245 16.82 -6.91 3.93
C VAL A 245 17.15 -7.11 2.46
N LEU A 246 17.62 -8.29 2.08
CA LEU A 246 17.99 -8.60 0.70
C LEU A 246 16.80 -8.45 -0.25
N LYS A 247 15.61 -8.92 0.13
CA LYS A 247 14.39 -8.79 -0.69
C LYS A 247 13.94 -7.33 -0.86
N GLN A 248 14.13 -6.48 0.14
CA GLN A 248 13.87 -5.05 0.00
C GLN A 248 14.87 -4.39 -0.96
N ILE A 249 16.16 -4.71 -0.86
CA ILE A 249 17.17 -4.21 -1.80
C ILE A 249 16.85 -4.66 -3.24
N LEU A 250 16.50 -5.93 -3.44
CA LEU A 250 16.11 -6.41 -4.77
C LEU A 250 14.82 -5.76 -5.30
N SER A 251 13.89 -5.41 -4.41
CA SER A 251 12.69 -4.65 -4.79
C SER A 251 13.04 -3.23 -5.27
N LEU A 252 13.95 -2.55 -4.56
CA LEU A 252 14.50 -1.26 -4.99
C LEU A 252 15.21 -1.41 -6.34
N TYR A 253 16.04 -2.45 -6.49
CA TYR A 253 16.72 -2.72 -7.74
C TYR A 253 15.72 -2.88 -8.91
N LYS A 254 14.67 -3.69 -8.72
CA LYS A 254 13.61 -3.86 -9.72
C LYS A 254 12.95 -2.54 -10.11
N MET A 255 12.58 -1.73 -9.12
CA MET A 255 11.96 -0.43 -9.36
C MET A 255 12.88 0.53 -10.12
N ASN A 256 14.18 0.54 -9.80
CA ASN A 256 15.15 1.39 -10.48
C ASN A 256 15.34 0.95 -11.94
N LEU A 257 15.43 -0.36 -12.18
CA LEU A 257 15.51 -0.93 -13.54
C LEU A 257 14.27 -0.60 -14.37
N ASP A 258 13.09 -0.74 -13.77
CA ASP A 258 11.81 -0.42 -14.40
C ASP A 258 11.75 1.06 -14.84
N LEU A 259 12.12 1.99 -13.97
CA LEU A 259 12.11 3.45 -14.26
C LEU A 259 13.21 3.90 -15.21
N SER A 260 14.31 3.14 -15.29
CA SER A 260 15.40 3.36 -16.25
C SER A 260 15.25 2.57 -17.54
N ASP A 261 14.15 1.82 -17.70
CA ASP A 261 13.86 0.93 -18.84
C ASP A 261 14.98 -0.09 -19.13
N LYS A 262 15.68 -0.55 -18.07
CA LYS A 262 16.77 -1.52 -18.14
C LYS A 262 16.27 -2.92 -17.85
N LYS A 263 16.68 -3.89 -18.67
CA LYS A 263 16.36 -5.32 -18.51
C LYS A 263 17.56 -6.08 -17.98
N ILE A 264 17.82 -5.95 -16.69
CA ILE A 264 18.88 -6.71 -15.99
C ILE A 264 18.23 -7.83 -15.17
N ARG A 265 18.82 -9.03 -15.22
CA ARG A 265 18.38 -10.16 -14.41
C ARG A 265 18.70 -9.88 -12.94
N ILE A 266 17.67 -9.95 -12.11
CA ILE A 266 17.80 -9.75 -10.67
C ILE A 266 18.25 -11.06 -10.00
N PRO A 267 19.21 -11.02 -9.06
CA PRO A 267 19.61 -12.19 -8.29
C PRO A 267 18.44 -12.87 -7.57
N VAL A 268 18.57 -14.17 -7.32
CA VAL A 268 17.61 -14.92 -6.49
C VAL A 268 18.22 -15.05 -5.10
N VAL A 269 17.43 -14.75 -4.08
CA VAL A 269 17.81 -14.95 -2.67
C VAL A 269 17.14 -16.22 -2.18
N GLU A 270 17.93 -17.09 -1.56
CA GLU A 270 17.43 -18.34 -1.00
C GLU A 270 16.48 -18.07 0.18
N LEU A 271 15.35 -18.79 0.21
CA LEU A 271 14.42 -18.70 1.34
C LEU A 271 15.05 -19.34 2.60
N PRO A 272 15.00 -18.66 3.76
CA PRO A 272 15.27 -19.26 5.06
C PRO A 272 14.47 -20.54 5.30
N THR A 273 15.03 -21.47 6.07
CA THR A 273 14.43 -22.78 6.34
C THR A 273 13.00 -22.65 6.86
N VAL A 274 12.76 -21.76 7.82
CA VAL A 274 11.42 -21.57 8.38
C VAL A 274 10.40 -21.08 7.36
N LEU A 275 10.81 -20.21 6.42
CA LEU A 275 9.94 -19.72 5.34
C LEU A 275 9.70 -20.79 4.26
N LYS A 276 10.69 -21.64 3.97
CA LYS A 276 10.51 -22.82 3.09
C LYS A 276 9.48 -23.78 3.67
N THR A 277 9.55 -24.06 4.97
CA THR A 277 8.59 -24.93 5.66
C THR A 277 7.20 -24.31 5.68
N LEU A 278 7.09 -23.03 6.06
CA LEU A 278 5.83 -22.28 6.03
C LEU A 278 5.19 -22.27 4.63
N LYS A 279 5.99 -22.07 3.56
CA LYS A 279 5.51 -22.13 2.17
C LYS A 279 4.88 -23.49 1.85
N LYS A 280 5.54 -24.60 2.20
CA LYS A 280 5.01 -25.96 1.99
C LYS A 280 3.70 -26.17 2.75
N GLU A 281 3.66 -25.76 4.01
CA GLU A 281 2.47 -25.85 4.85
C GLU A 281 1.29 -25.09 4.26
N ILE A 282 1.49 -23.85 3.81
CA ILE A 282 0.43 -23.04 3.21
C ILE A 282 0.01 -23.59 1.84
N GLN A 283 0.95 -24.03 1.01
CA GLN A 283 0.63 -24.60 -0.30
C GLN A 283 -0.23 -25.86 -0.17
N SER A 284 -0.11 -26.63 0.90
CA SER A 284 -0.89 -27.85 1.11
C SER A 284 -2.38 -27.61 1.43
N ASN A 285 -2.78 -26.39 1.82
CA ASN A 285 -4.13 -26.15 2.33
C ASN A 285 -4.70 -24.79 1.88
N ALA A 286 -5.81 -24.80 1.13
CA ALA A 286 -6.47 -23.59 0.63
C ALA A 286 -6.90 -22.61 1.75
N LYS A 287 -7.34 -23.12 2.90
CA LYS A 287 -7.67 -22.29 4.08
C LYS A 287 -6.45 -21.57 4.63
N LYS A 288 -5.27 -22.22 4.66
CA LYS A 288 -4.02 -21.55 5.08
C LYS A 288 -3.62 -20.45 4.08
N ARG A 289 -3.86 -20.65 2.78
CA ARG A 289 -3.56 -19.63 1.75
C ARG A 289 -4.39 -18.36 1.91
N SER A 290 -5.65 -18.47 2.30
CA SER A 290 -6.49 -17.29 2.48
C SER A 290 -6.08 -16.47 3.70
N LEU A 291 -5.64 -17.12 4.79
CA LEU A 291 -5.20 -16.48 6.04
C LEU A 291 -3.94 -15.59 5.88
N ILE A 292 -3.13 -15.78 4.84
CA ILE A 292 -1.95 -14.92 4.64
C ILE A 292 -2.23 -13.62 3.88
N THR A 293 -3.44 -13.47 3.32
CA THR A 293 -3.78 -12.39 2.37
C THR A 293 -3.65 -10.99 2.99
N HIS A 294 -3.95 -10.88 4.28
CA HIS A 294 -4.03 -9.62 5.01
C HIS A 294 -2.90 -9.40 6.02
N LEU A 295 -1.98 -10.35 6.17
CA LEU A 295 -0.92 -10.27 7.17
C LEU A 295 0.07 -9.12 6.93
N ASN A 296 0.02 -8.46 5.78
CA ASN A 296 0.84 -7.29 5.50
C ASN A 296 0.17 -5.95 5.89
N ASP A 297 -1.00 -5.96 6.53
CA ASP A 297 -1.79 -4.77 6.84
C ASP A 297 -2.36 -4.88 8.27
N THR A 298 -1.65 -4.32 9.24
CA THR A 298 -1.97 -4.46 10.68
C THR A 298 -3.27 -3.78 11.07
N ASP A 299 -3.71 -2.81 10.28
CA ASP A 299 -4.98 -2.09 10.46
C ASP A 299 -6.16 -2.87 9.83
N TYR A 300 -5.90 -3.99 9.14
CA TYR A 300 -6.97 -4.79 8.56
C TYR A 300 -7.78 -5.49 9.65
N PRO A 301 -9.13 -5.46 9.61
CA PRO A 301 -9.96 -6.04 10.67
C PRO A 301 -9.68 -7.52 10.97
N MET A 302 -9.34 -8.32 9.96
CA MET A 302 -9.03 -9.75 10.15
C MET A 302 -7.57 -10.03 10.49
N PHE A 303 -6.67 -9.04 10.55
CA PHE A 303 -5.23 -9.28 10.71
C PHE A 303 -4.91 -10.19 11.91
N GLN A 304 -5.47 -9.88 13.08
CA GLN A 304 -5.21 -10.65 14.30
C GLN A 304 -5.82 -12.04 14.24
N ASN A 305 -7.08 -12.14 13.80
CA ASN A 305 -7.76 -13.43 13.66
C ASN A 305 -7.04 -14.32 12.65
N ASP A 306 -6.68 -13.79 11.49
CA ASP A 306 -6.00 -14.51 10.42
C ASP A 306 -4.66 -15.08 10.93
N LEU A 307 -3.88 -14.26 11.66
CA LEU A 307 -2.62 -14.69 12.26
C LEU A 307 -2.81 -15.77 13.33
N GLU A 308 -3.78 -15.61 14.23
CA GLU A 308 -4.06 -16.59 15.28
C GLU A 308 -4.57 -17.92 14.71
N GLN A 309 -5.43 -17.87 13.70
CA GLN A 309 -5.88 -19.06 12.98
C GLN A 309 -4.74 -19.75 12.26
N LEU A 310 -3.83 -18.99 11.66
CA LEU A 310 -2.65 -19.57 11.03
C LEU A 310 -1.75 -20.26 12.06
N ILE A 311 -1.48 -19.63 13.21
CA ILE A 311 -0.73 -20.22 14.34
C ILE A 311 -1.38 -21.52 14.83
N TYR A 312 -2.71 -21.57 14.88
CA TYR A 312 -3.45 -22.76 15.32
C TYR A 312 -3.36 -23.92 14.30
N GLN A 313 -3.39 -23.60 13.00
CA GLN A 313 -3.45 -24.60 11.93
C GLN A 313 -2.09 -25.15 11.49
N VAL A 314 -0.99 -24.47 11.82
CA VAL A 314 0.36 -24.98 11.51
C VAL A 314 0.78 -26.06 12.51
N ASN A 315 1.38 -27.13 11.98
CA ASN A 315 1.78 -28.28 12.80
C ASN A 315 3.27 -28.21 13.15
N ASP A 316 4.09 -27.65 12.25
CA ASP A 316 5.53 -27.55 12.46
C ASP A 316 5.87 -26.60 13.64
N PRO A 317 6.61 -27.08 14.66
CA PRO A 317 6.95 -26.27 15.83
C PRO A 317 7.76 -25.01 15.50
N MET A 318 8.67 -25.07 14.53
CA MET A 318 9.51 -23.94 14.12
C MET A 318 8.67 -22.87 13.43
N VAL A 319 7.73 -23.27 12.55
CA VAL A 319 6.78 -22.37 11.91
C VAL A 319 5.85 -21.72 12.94
N LYS A 320 5.32 -22.51 13.87
CA LYS A 320 4.45 -22.01 14.94
C LYS A 320 5.18 -20.99 15.81
N GLU A 321 6.44 -21.25 16.13
CA GLU A 321 7.26 -20.32 16.89
C GLU A 321 7.55 -19.02 16.12
N PHE A 322 7.86 -19.12 14.82
CA PHE A 322 8.04 -17.96 13.94
C PHE A 322 6.79 -17.08 13.87
N LEU A 323 5.61 -17.67 13.74
CA LEU A 323 4.36 -16.91 13.72
C LEU A 323 4.05 -16.26 15.07
N ASN A 324 4.40 -16.92 16.19
CA ASN A 324 4.31 -16.32 17.52
C ASN A 324 5.32 -15.17 17.71
N TRP A 325 6.52 -15.27 17.14
CA TRP A 325 7.47 -14.17 17.07
C TRP A 325 6.90 -13.00 16.25
N PHE A 326 6.35 -13.27 15.07
CA PHE A 326 5.70 -12.27 14.22
C PHE A 326 4.56 -11.53 14.97
N LYS A 327 3.74 -12.27 15.74
CA LYS A 327 2.68 -11.68 16.58
C LYS A 327 3.21 -10.64 17.57
N LYS A 328 4.38 -10.92 18.18
CA LYS A 328 5.02 -10.10 19.23
C LYS A 328 5.78 -8.86 18.71
N ILE A 329 6.01 -8.74 17.41
CA ILE A 329 6.65 -7.56 16.82
C ILE A 329 5.80 -6.31 17.13
N SER A 330 6.41 -5.33 17.78
CA SER A 330 5.79 -4.04 18.14
C SER A 330 5.95 -2.97 17.07
N ASP A 331 7.08 -2.98 16.34
CA ASP A 331 7.35 -2.02 15.27
C ASP A 331 6.47 -2.32 14.04
N ASN A 332 5.68 -1.34 13.61
CA ASN A 332 4.73 -1.50 12.50
C ASN A 332 5.43 -1.72 11.15
N ASN A 333 6.62 -1.16 10.93
CA ASN A 333 7.36 -1.35 9.69
C ASN A 333 7.91 -2.79 9.62
N HIS A 334 8.48 -3.29 10.72
CA HIS A 334 8.93 -4.67 10.84
C HIS A 334 7.77 -5.64 10.66
N LYS A 335 6.62 -5.35 11.27
CA LYS A 335 5.41 -6.17 11.13
C LYS A 335 4.90 -6.19 9.68
N PHE A 336 4.85 -5.03 9.03
CA PHE A 336 4.53 -4.93 7.60
C PHE A 336 5.50 -5.76 6.75
N LEU A 337 6.80 -5.69 7.00
CA LEU A 337 7.83 -6.38 6.23
C LEU A 337 7.73 -7.91 6.35
N VAL A 338 7.51 -8.42 7.58
CA VAL A 338 7.30 -9.86 7.82
C VAL A 338 6.01 -10.32 7.17
N GLY A 339 4.92 -9.59 7.41
CA GLY A 339 3.61 -9.88 6.83
C GLY A 339 3.63 -9.91 5.30
N LYS A 340 4.31 -8.93 4.69
CA LYS A 340 4.54 -8.88 3.24
C LYS A 340 5.37 -10.06 2.77
N THR A 341 6.40 -10.42 3.51
CA THR A 341 7.25 -11.58 3.18
C THR A 341 6.44 -12.86 3.19
N ILE A 342 5.63 -13.10 4.23
CA ILE A 342 4.73 -14.26 4.32
C ILE A 342 3.75 -14.30 3.16
N LYS A 343 3.15 -13.16 2.80
CA LYS A 343 2.25 -13.06 1.65
C LYS A 343 2.93 -13.39 0.32
N ASP A 344 4.14 -12.87 0.12
CA ASP A 344 4.87 -12.99 -1.13
C ASP A 344 5.58 -14.37 -1.28
N ILE A 345 5.62 -15.24 -0.26
CA ILE A 345 6.29 -16.56 -0.37
C ILE A 345 5.63 -17.49 -1.41
N LEU A 346 4.36 -17.25 -1.73
CA LEU A 346 3.61 -18.02 -2.72
C LEU A 346 3.76 -17.49 -4.15
N SER A 347 4.27 -16.27 -4.30
CA SER A 347 4.68 -15.71 -5.60
C SER A 347 5.98 -16.35 -6.07
#